data_AF-A0A7G2JXS4-F1
#
_entry.id   AF-A0A7G2JXS4-F1
#
_cell.length_a   1.000
_cell.length_b   1.000
_cell.length_c   1.000
_cell.angle_alpha   90.00
_cell.angle_beta   90.00
_cell.angle_gamma   90.00
#
_symmetry.space_group_name_H-M   'P 1'
#
loop_
_entity.id
_entity.type
_entity.pdbx_description
1 polymer ?
#
loop_
_entity_poly.entity_id
_entity_poly.type
_entity_poly.pdbx_seq_one_letter_code
_entity_poly.pdbx_strand_id
1 'polypeptide(L)'
;MLEQLPYLALKTSPKTTALLKAECADFIVKEHLGYEMSGDGEFVALYVRKTDCNTLFVGEKLAKFAGVSERNMGYAGLKDRRAVTEQWFCLQMPGMETPDFSQFELEGVEILTVTRHNRKIRTGSLEGN
;
A
#
# COMPACT_ATOMS: atom_id res chain seq x y z
N MET A 1 14.75 10.03 -27.86
CA MET A 1 15.81 10.53 -26.94
C MET A 1 15.07 10.97 -25.69
N LEU A 2 15.39 10.43 -24.51
CA LEU A 2 14.77 10.92 -23.28
C LEU A 2 15.27 12.34 -23.02
N GLU A 3 14.37 13.26 -22.71
CA GLU A 3 14.72 14.64 -22.42
C GLU A 3 15.44 14.70 -21.06
N GLN A 4 16.62 15.32 -21.02
CA GLN A 4 17.42 15.39 -19.81
C GLN A 4 16.92 16.55 -18.95
N LEU A 5 16.33 16.23 -17.79
CA LEU A 5 15.94 17.24 -16.82
C LEU A 5 17.17 17.92 -16.18
N PRO A 6 17.10 19.22 -15.87
CA PRO A 6 18.20 19.93 -15.24
C PRO A 6 18.42 19.44 -13.81
N TYR A 7 19.69 19.36 -13.41
CA TYR A 7 20.07 19.10 -12.02
C TYR A 7 20.04 20.43 -11.24
N LEU A 8 19.37 20.45 -10.09
CA LEU A 8 19.28 21.66 -9.26
C LEU A 8 20.63 22.04 -8.61
N ALA A 9 21.28 21.08 -7.97
CA ALA A 9 22.47 21.33 -7.15
C ALA A 9 23.80 21.13 -7.91
N LEU A 10 23.81 20.28 -8.93
CA LEU A 10 24.99 20.00 -9.74
C LEU A 10 24.79 20.65 -11.11
N LYS A 11 25.69 21.55 -11.54
CA LYS A 11 25.60 22.14 -12.89
C LYS A 11 25.82 21.12 -14.02
N THR A 12 26.17 19.88 -13.67
CA THR A 12 26.41 18.74 -14.56
C THR A 12 25.84 17.47 -13.94
N SER A 13 25.84 16.36 -14.67
CA SER A 13 25.50 15.05 -14.08
C SER A 13 26.44 14.66 -12.93
N PRO A 14 25.96 13.86 -11.95
CA PRO A 14 26.82 13.24 -10.94
C PRO A 14 27.98 12.46 -11.58
N LYS A 15 29.16 12.49 -10.95
CA LYS A 15 30.36 11.75 -11.41
C LYS A 15 30.54 10.39 -10.74
N THR A 16 29.71 10.09 -9.74
CA THR A 16 29.77 8.85 -8.94
C THR A 16 28.50 8.06 -9.16
N THR A 17 28.61 6.73 -9.11
CA THR A 17 27.49 5.80 -9.25
C THR A 17 27.29 5.01 -7.95
N ALA A 18 26.07 4.50 -7.77
CA ALA A 18 25.69 3.62 -6.68
C ALA A 18 24.59 2.67 -7.16
N LEU A 19 24.37 1.58 -6.42
CA LEU A 19 23.23 0.69 -6.63
C LEU A 19 22.02 1.21 -5.85
N LEU A 20 20.86 1.21 -6.49
CA LEU A 20 19.57 1.55 -5.87
C LEU A 20 18.63 0.37 -6.11
N LYS A 21 17.94 -0.10 -5.06
CA LYS A 21 17.03 -1.27 -5.13
C LYS A 21 17.73 -2.53 -5.64
N ALA A 22 18.93 -2.86 -5.14
CA ALA A 22 19.61 -4.10 -5.53
C ALA A 22 18.79 -5.31 -5.05
N GLU A 23 18.25 -5.22 -3.84
CA GLU A 23 17.22 -6.11 -3.31
C GLU A 23 16.03 -5.32 -2.75
N CYS A 24 14.90 -6.00 -2.48
CA CYS A 24 13.70 -5.34 -1.97
C CYS A 24 13.93 -4.65 -0.62
N ALA A 25 14.81 -5.20 0.22
CA ALA A 25 15.12 -4.65 1.54
C ALA A 25 15.87 -3.30 1.48
N ASP A 26 16.52 -2.98 0.36
CA ASP A 26 17.21 -1.69 0.16
C ASP A 26 16.24 -0.50 0.03
N PHE A 27 14.95 -0.77 -0.16
CA PHE A 27 13.96 0.26 -0.41
C PHE A 27 12.68 0.01 0.38
N ILE A 28 12.55 0.75 1.46
CA ILE A 28 11.43 0.66 2.40
C ILE A 28 10.56 1.89 2.24
N VAL A 29 9.25 1.69 2.04
CA VAL A 29 8.27 2.77 1.93
C VAL A 29 7.16 2.53 2.94
N LYS A 30 6.87 3.50 3.80
CA LYS A 30 5.82 3.38 4.82
C LYS A 30 4.78 4.47 4.63
N GLU A 31 3.57 4.09 4.26
CA GLU A 31 2.51 5.05 4.02
C GLU A 31 2.12 5.81 5.28
N HIS A 32 2.02 7.14 5.15
CA HIS A 32 1.48 8.03 6.17
C HIS A 32 0.20 8.69 5.64
N LEU A 33 -0.94 8.23 6.14
CA LEU A 33 -2.24 8.75 5.71
C LEU A 33 -2.51 10.18 6.17
N GLY A 34 -1.92 10.61 7.28
CA GLY A 34 -2.21 11.91 7.93
C GLY A 34 -3.50 11.92 8.74
N TYR A 35 -4.10 10.74 8.99
CA TYR A 35 -5.28 10.56 9.85
C TYR A 35 -5.32 9.15 10.42
N GLU A 36 -6.04 8.99 11.53
CA GLU A 36 -6.22 7.72 12.21
C GLU A 36 -7.48 6.98 11.75
N MET A 37 -7.45 5.65 11.90
CA MET A 37 -8.62 4.82 11.68
C MET A 37 -9.63 5.01 12.81
N SER A 38 -10.92 5.06 12.47
CA SER A 38 -11.96 5.37 13.47
C SER A 38 -12.28 4.21 14.42
N GLY A 39 -11.90 2.98 14.08
CA GLY A 39 -12.21 1.79 14.85
C GLY A 39 -13.61 1.21 14.58
N ASP A 40 -14.44 1.94 13.84
CA ASP A 40 -15.82 1.59 13.51
C ASP A 40 -16.16 1.92 12.04
N GLY A 41 -17.36 1.56 11.59
CA GLY A 41 -17.86 1.87 10.26
C GLY A 41 -17.90 0.67 9.31
N GLU A 42 -18.31 0.93 8.06
CA GLU A 42 -18.55 -0.12 7.07
C GLU A 42 -17.29 -0.59 6.33
N PHE A 43 -16.15 0.09 6.49
CA PHE A 43 -14.91 -0.28 5.83
C PHE A 43 -14.02 -1.07 6.80
N VAL A 44 -13.65 -2.29 6.43
CA VAL A 44 -12.53 -2.97 7.11
C VAL A 44 -11.24 -2.38 6.56
N ALA A 45 -10.43 -1.77 7.43
CA ALA A 45 -9.15 -1.19 7.09
C ALA A 45 -8.01 -2.13 7.51
N LEU A 46 -7.08 -2.36 6.59
CA LEU A 46 -5.98 -3.29 6.74
C LEU A 46 -4.67 -2.55 6.53
N TYR A 47 -3.78 -2.58 7.52
CA TYR A 47 -2.40 -2.15 7.33
C TYR A 47 -1.57 -3.36 6.95
N VAL A 48 -0.93 -3.29 5.78
CA VAL A 48 -0.34 -4.44 5.11
C VAL A 48 1.10 -4.15 4.74
N ARG A 49 2.01 -5.03 5.15
CA ARG A 49 3.37 -5.08 4.61
C ARG A 49 3.37 -5.99 3.39
N LYS A 50 3.98 -5.55 2.30
CA LYS A 50 4.20 -6.36 1.10
C LYS A 50 5.66 -6.29 0.64
N THR A 51 6.18 -7.40 0.13
CA THR A 51 7.54 -7.57 -0.40
C THR A 51 7.44 -8.21 -1.79
N ASP A 52 8.10 -7.61 -2.78
CA ASP A 52 8.08 -8.03 -4.20
C ASP A 52 6.67 -8.20 -4.83
N CYS A 53 5.67 -7.51 -4.28
CA CYS A 53 4.27 -7.59 -4.70
C CYS A 53 3.74 -6.24 -5.19
N ASN A 54 2.83 -6.26 -6.16
CA ASN A 54 2.12 -5.06 -6.63
C ASN A 54 0.92 -4.73 -5.72
N THR A 55 0.64 -3.44 -5.48
CA THR A 55 -0.52 -2.99 -4.69
C THR A 55 -1.85 -3.58 -5.16
N LEU A 56 -2.12 -3.52 -6.46
CA LEU A 56 -3.39 -4.02 -7.03
C LEU A 56 -3.57 -5.52 -6.81
N PHE A 57 -2.52 -6.31 -7.10
CA PHE A 57 -2.54 -7.75 -6.89
C PHE A 57 -2.87 -8.13 -5.44
N VAL A 58 -2.25 -7.44 -4.46
CA VAL A 58 -2.55 -7.67 -3.04
C VAL A 58 -4.01 -7.30 -2.73
N GLY A 59 -4.46 -6.13 -3.19
CA GLY A 59 -5.85 -5.67 -3.00
C GLY A 59 -6.89 -6.63 -3.57
N GLU A 60 -6.65 -7.21 -4.75
CA GLU A 60 -7.52 -8.22 -5.38
C GLU A 60 -7.61 -9.49 -4.52
N LYS A 61 -6.49 -9.97 -3.96
CA LYS A 61 -6.47 -11.15 -3.08
C LYS A 61 -7.20 -10.88 -1.77
N LEU A 62 -7.03 -9.69 -1.18
CA LEU A 62 -7.75 -9.27 0.02
C LEU A 62 -9.26 -9.20 -0.22
N ALA A 63 -9.69 -8.59 -1.32
CA ALA A 63 -11.11 -8.50 -1.69
C ALA A 63 -11.73 -9.89 -1.89
N LYS A 64 -11.01 -10.78 -2.61
CA LYS A 64 -11.44 -12.17 -2.81
C LYS A 64 -11.57 -12.93 -1.49
N PHE A 65 -10.60 -12.79 -0.59
CA PHE A 65 -10.63 -13.43 0.73
C PHE A 65 -11.84 -12.97 1.56
N ALA A 66 -12.14 -11.67 1.53
CA ALA A 66 -13.28 -11.09 2.23
C ALA A 66 -14.64 -11.33 1.54
N GLY A 67 -14.66 -11.98 0.37
CA GLY A 67 -15.90 -12.24 -0.38
C GLY A 67 -16.54 -10.99 -0.98
N VAL A 68 -15.77 -9.91 -1.22
CA VAL A 68 -16.26 -8.67 -1.83
C VAL A 68 -15.69 -8.44 -3.22
N SER A 69 -16.38 -7.63 -4.03
CA SER A 69 -15.87 -7.22 -5.34
C SER A 69 -14.66 -6.30 -5.20
N GLU A 70 -13.70 -6.40 -6.12
CA GLU A 70 -12.52 -5.52 -6.19
C GLU A 70 -12.88 -4.03 -6.25
N ARG A 71 -14.04 -3.66 -6.80
CA ARG A 71 -14.51 -2.26 -6.81
C ARG A 71 -14.77 -1.69 -5.40
N ASN A 72 -15.04 -2.57 -4.44
CA ASN A 72 -15.25 -2.22 -3.03
C ASN A 72 -13.94 -2.10 -2.26
N MET A 73 -12.81 -2.50 -2.87
CA MET A 73 -11.48 -2.28 -2.34
C MET A 73 -11.01 -0.84 -2.63
N GLY A 74 -10.20 -0.29 -1.73
CA GLY A 74 -9.59 1.04 -1.84
C GLY A 74 -8.20 1.05 -1.22
N TYR A 75 -7.39 2.01 -1.66
CA TYR A 75 -6.02 2.27 -1.21
C TYR A 75 -5.67 3.73 -1.52
N ALA A 76 -4.66 4.29 -0.85
CA ALA A 76 -4.31 5.70 -1.03
C ALA A 76 -3.32 5.93 -2.18
N GLY A 77 -2.40 5.00 -2.42
CA GLY A 77 -1.48 5.08 -3.56
C GLY A 77 -0.92 3.73 -3.95
N LEU A 78 -0.40 3.66 -5.18
CA LEU A 78 0.41 2.52 -5.60
C LEU A 78 1.75 2.56 -4.88
N LYS A 79 2.29 1.39 -4.59
CA LYS A 79 3.61 1.21 -3.99
C LYS A 79 4.45 0.32 -4.89
N ASP A 80 5.75 0.61 -4.91
CA ASP A 80 6.73 -0.13 -5.69
C ASP A 80 6.63 -1.64 -5.48
N ARG A 81 6.74 -2.41 -6.56
CA ARG A 81 6.83 -3.87 -6.47
C ARG A 81 8.12 -4.30 -5.79
N ARG A 82 9.26 -3.86 -6.35
CA ARG A 82 10.62 -4.20 -5.92
C ARG A 82 11.04 -3.36 -4.71
N ALA A 83 10.38 -3.60 -3.59
CA ALA A 83 10.53 -2.89 -2.33
C ALA A 83 9.87 -3.69 -1.18
N VAL A 84 10.15 -3.30 0.06
CA VAL A 84 9.32 -3.63 1.22
C VAL A 84 8.43 -2.42 1.49
N THR A 85 7.11 -2.58 1.41
CA THR A 85 6.20 -1.43 1.54
C THR A 85 5.08 -1.72 2.52
N GLU A 86 4.81 -0.78 3.42
CA GLU A 86 3.69 -0.82 4.35
C GLU A 86 2.64 0.20 3.89
N GLN A 87 1.41 -0.26 3.65
CA GLN A 87 0.32 0.61 3.16
C GLN A 87 -1.03 0.17 3.69
N TRP A 88 -2.00 1.08 3.63
CA TRP A 88 -3.37 0.80 3.95
C TRP A 88 -4.16 0.33 2.73
N PHE A 89 -5.03 -0.64 2.99
CA PHE A 89 -6.14 -1.01 2.13
C PHE A 89 -7.45 -0.85 2.93
N CYS A 90 -8.57 -0.64 2.24
CA CYS A 90 -9.88 -0.77 2.85
C CYS A 90 -10.81 -1.62 1.98
N LEU A 91 -11.70 -2.38 2.61
CA LEU A 91 -12.72 -3.18 1.96
C LEU A 91 -14.10 -2.71 2.45
N GLN A 92 -14.97 -2.27 1.55
CA GLN A 92 -16.33 -1.88 1.91
C GLN A 92 -17.18 -3.13 2.18
N MET A 93 -17.64 -3.27 3.42
CA MET A 93 -18.30 -4.45 3.99
C MET A 93 -19.51 -4.04 4.87
N PRO A 94 -20.54 -3.39 4.31
CA PRO A 94 -21.66 -2.84 5.08
C PRO A 94 -22.49 -3.96 5.70
N GLY A 95 -22.66 -3.91 7.03
CA GLY A 95 -23.42 -4.91 7.78
C GLY A 95 -22.80 -6.31 7.80
N MET A 96 -21.62 -6.51 7.22
CA MET A 96 -20.88 -7.77 7.29
C MET A 96 -19.93 -7.74 8.47
N GLU A 97 -19.70 -8.91 9.08
CA GLU A 97 -18.63 -9.08 10.07
C GLU A 97 -17.24 -9.00 9.40
N THR A 98 -16.24 -8.62 10.19
CA THR A 98 -14.84 -8.61 9.73
C THR A 98 -14.32 -10.06 9.67
N PRO A 99 -13.86 -10.56 8.52
CA PRO A 99 -13.22 -11.87 8.43
C PRO A 99 -11.98 -11.96 9.32
N ASP A 100 -11.63 -13.16 9.76
CA ASP A 100 -10.37 -13.40 10.47
C ASP A 100 -9.19 -13.35 9.49
N PHE A 101 -8.61 -12.16 9.32
CA PHE A 101 -7.46 -11.94 8.45
C PHE A 101 -6.16 -12.60 8.94
N SER A 102 -6.13 -13.20 10.14
CA SER A 102 -5.00 -14.06 10.53
C SER A 102 -4.91 -15.32 9.68
N GLN A 103 -6.00 -15.70 9.00
CA GLN A 103 -6.08 -16.83 8.06
C GLN A 103 -5.73 -16.46 6.61
N PHE A 104 -5.44 -15.18 6.34
CA PHE A 104 -5.07 -14.74 5.01
C PHE A 104 -3.60 -15.10 4.71
N GLU A 105 -3.39 -16.00 3.77
CA GLU A 105 -2.06 -16.41 3.32
C GLU A 105 -1.80 -15.92 1.89
N LEU A 106 -0.70 -15.19 1.73
CA LEU A 106 -0.17 -14.78 0.44
C LEU A 106 1.34 -14.56 0.56
N GLU A 107 2.11 -15.18 -0.33
CA GLU A 107 3.56 -15.04 -0.35
C GLU A 107 3.97 -13.57 -0.44
N GLY A 108 4.92 -13.17 0.42
CA GLY A 108 5.42 -11.79 0.46
C GLY A 108 4.45 -10.78 1.07
N VAL A 109 3.34 -11.19 1.70
CA VAL A 109 2.36 -10.28 2.30
C VAL A 109 2.11 -10.64 3.77
N GLU A 110 2.07 -9.62 4.61
CA GLU A 110 1.82 -9.72 6.05
C GLU A 110 0.77 -8.69 6.45
N ILE A 111 -0.27 -9.13 7.17
CA ILE A 111 -1.28 -8.25 7.76
C ILE A 111 -0.75 -7.77 9.11
N LEU A 112 -0.48 -6.46 9.22
CA LEU A 112 0.05 -5.84 10.43
C LEU A 112 -1.07 -5.37 11.36
N THR A 113 -2.15 -4.82 10.79
CA THR A 113 -3.28 -4.27 11.56
C THR A 113 -4.59 -4.56 10.84
N VAL A 114 -5.62 -4.89 11.62
CA VAL A 114 -7.01 -4.99 11.17
C VAL A 114 -7.85 -4.07 12.05
N THR A 115 -8.63 -3.18 11.44
CA THR A 115 -9.54 -2.27 12.15
C THR A 115 -10.71 -1.90 11.25
N ARG A 116 -11.55 -0.96 11.68
CA ARG A 116 -12.62 -0.38 10.85
C ARG A 116 -12.44 1.12 10.66
N HIS A 117 -13.04 1.59 9.58
CA HIS A 117 -13.13 3.01 9.27
C HIS A 117 -14.49 3.40 8.69
N ASN A 118 -14.88 4.65 8.93
CA ASN A 118 -16.14 5.22 8.46
C ASN A 118 -16.09 5.73 7.01
N ARG A 119 -14.89 5.85 6.42
CA ARG A 119 -14.69 6.38 5.06
C ARG A 119 -13.82 5.45 4.23
N LYS A 120 -14.10 5.42 2.93
CA LYS A 120 -13.24 4.75 1.94
C LYS A 120 -11.88 5.45 1.88
N ILE A 121 -10.79 4.68 1.95
CA ILE A 121 -9.44 5.13 1.59
C ILE A 121 -9.40 5.26 0.06
N ARG A 122 -9.15 6.47 -0.44
CA ARG A 122 -9.20 6.79 -1.87
C ARG A 122 -7.83 7.13 -2.39
N THR A 123 -7.61 6.93 -3.68
CA THR A 123 -6.39 7.38 -4.36
C THR A 123 -6.11 8.85 -4.07
N GLY A 124 -4.90 9.18 -3.62
CA GLY A 124 -4.49 10.52 -3.22
C GLY A 124 -4.84 10.93 -1.79
N SER A 125 -5.57 10.11 -1.01
CA SER A 125 -5.90 10.44 0.40
C SER A 125 -4.81 10.00 1.37
N LEU A 126 -3.59 10.50 1.16
CA LEU A 126 -2.42 10.32 2.03
C LEU A 126 -1.66 11.64 2.16
N GLU A 127 -0.97 11.81 3.28
CA GLU A 127 -0.06 12.94 3.49
C GLU A 127 1.30 12.69 2.84
N GLY A 128 1.79 11.45 2.89
CA GLY A 128 3.10 11.09 2.35
C GLY A 128 3.48 9.63 2.57
N ASN A 129 4.79 9.36 2.39
CA ASN A 129 5.42 8.07 2.64
C ASN A 129 6.80 8.25 3.26
#